data_AF-A0A382QMU4-F1
#
_entry.id   AF-A0A382QMU4-F1
#
_cell.length_a   1.000
_cell.length_b   1.000
_cell.length_c   1.000
_cell.angle_alpha   90.00
_cell.angle_beta   90.00
_cell.angle_gamma   90.00
#
_symmetry.space_group_name_H-M   'P 1'
#
loop_
_entity.id
_entity.type
_entity.pdbx_description
1 polymer ?
#
loop_
_entity_poly.entity_id
_entity_poly.type
_entity_poly.pdbx_seq_one_letter_code
_entity_poly.pdbx_strand_id
1 'polypeptide(L)'
;MAQERANVFWIKELSGREREISVLVAREFTNEQIGEKLDISELTVKTHLRNVYSKTGVHDKAQLVSRILKSEADFWNVEYHKLMRRLHQAQDDKNKT
;
A
#
# COMPACT_ATOMS: atom_id res chain seq x y z
N MET A 1 18.51 -7.92 -1.44
CA MET A 1 18.02 -7.26 -2.68
C MET A 1 16.84 -7.98 -3.37
N ALA A 2 16.08 -8.86 -2.69
CA ALA A 2 14.89 -9.51 -3.26
C ALA A 2 13.57 -9.17 -2.52
N GLN A 3 13.63 -8.57 -1.33
CA GLN A 3 12.45 -8.35 -0.49
C GLN A 3 11.67 -7.05 -0.84
N GLU A 4 12.31 -6.12 -1.55
CA GLU A 4 11.81 -4.73 -1.71
C GLU A 4 10.73 -4.59 -2.81
N ARG A 5 10.65 -5.55 -3.74
CA ARG A 5 9.64 -5.56 -4.80
C ARG A 5 8.26 -6.07 -4.37
N ALA A 6 8.17 -6.73 -3.21
CA ALA A 6 6.94 -7.33 -2.72
C ALA A 6 5.95 -6.30 -2.13
N ASN A 7 6.41 -5.10 -1.75
CA ASN A 7 5.61 -4.15 -0.98
C ASN A 7 4.52 -3.40 -1.77
N VAL A 8 4.52 -3.45 -3.10
CA VAL A 8 3.47 -2.82 -3.93
C VAL A 8 2.59 -3.85 -4.66
N PHE A 9 3.00 -5.12 -4.69
CA PHE A 9 2.32 -6.16 -5.46
C PHE A 9 0.97 -6.56 -4.84
N TRP A 10 0.88 -6.60 -3.52
CA TRP A 10 -0.32 -7.05 -2.81
C TRP A 10 -1.56 -6.17 -3.05
N ILE A 11 -1.38 -4.88 -3.38
CA ILE A 11 -2.49 -3.97 -3.72
C ILE A 11 -3.21 -4.42 -5.00
N LYS A 12 -2.49 -5.06 -5.93
CA LYS A 12 -3.07 -5.57 -7.19
C LYS A 12 -3.95 -6.80 -6.97
N GLU A 13 -3.68 -7.58 -5.92
CA GLU A 13 -4.46 -8.77 -5.55
C GLU A 13 -5.79 -8.43 -4.86
N LEU A 14 -5.91 -7.21 -4.34
CA LEU A 14 -7.15 -6.72 -3.73
C LEU A 14 -8.15 -6.22 -4.78
N SER A 15 -9.41 -6.57 -4.58
CA SER A 15 -10.54 -5.97 -5.29
C SER A 15 -10.66 -4.48 -4.96
N GLY A 16 -11.44 -3.74 -5.76
CA GLY A 16 -11.69 -2.31 -5.52
C GLY A 16 -12.20 -2.04 -4.10
N ARG A 17 -13.21 -2.81 -3.65
CA ARG A 17 -13.79 -2.66 -2.31
C ARG A 17 -12.81 -3.02 -1.19
N GLU A 18 -12.01 -4.06 -1.37
CA GLU A 18 -10.98 -4.44 -0.41
C GLU A 18 -9.89 -3.37 -0.26
N ARG A 19 -9.52 -2.70 -1.36
CA ARG A 19 -8.60 -1.55 -1.34
C ARG A 19 -9.20 -0.36 -0.59
N GLU A 20 -10.45 0.02 -0.90
CA GLU A 20 -11.16 1.10 -0.20
C GLU A 20 -11.19 0.87 1.31
N ILE A 21 -11.58 -0.33 1.73
CA ILE A 21 -11.64 -0.70 3.15
C ILE A 21 -10.25 -0.64 3.79
N SER A 22 -9.21 -1.14 3.11
CA SER A 22 -7.82 -1.09 3.61
C SER A 22 -7.35 0.35 3.84
N VAL A 23 -7.69 1.27 2.94
CA VAL A 23 -7.37 2.71 3.07
C VAL A 23 -8.10 3.32 4.27
N LEU A 24 -9.38 3.02 4.46
CA LEU A 24 -10.13 3.54 5.61
C LEU A 24 -9.61 2.98 6.94
N VAL A 25 -9.16 1.73 6.96
CA VAL A 25 -8.48 1.13 8.11
C VAL A 25 -7.17 1.86 8.43
N ALA A 26 -6.36 2.20 7.43
CA ALA A 26 -5.14 2.98 7.62
C ALA A 26 -5.40 4.41 8.10
N ARG A 27 -6.60 4.95 7.81
CA ARG A 27 -7.09 6.23 8.34
C ARG A 27 -7.77 6.10 9.71
N GLU A 28 -7.55 4.98 10.40
CA GLU A 28 -8.01 4.72 11.76
C GLU A 28 -9.53 4.61 11.96
N PHE A 29 -10.32 4.49 10.89
CA PHE A 29 -11.75 4.25 11.03
C PHE A 29 -12.02 2.88 11.69
N THR A 30 -13.07 2.83 12.51
CA THR A 30 -13.62 1.57 13.06
C THR A 30 -14.40 0.82 11.98
N ASN A 31 -14.64 -0.49 12.17
CA ASN A 31 -15.41 -1.26 11.20
C ASN A 31 -16.85 -0.74 11.04
N GLU A 32 -17.42 -0.18 12.12
CA GLU A 32 -18.73 0.44 12.14
C GLU A 32 -18.74 1.70 11.27
N GLN A 33 -17.80 2.62 11.50
CA GLN A 33 -17.64 3.84 10.70
C GLN A 33 -17.36 3.54 9.22
N ILE A 34 -16.61 2.46 8.93
CA ILE A 34 -16.38 2.00 7.57
C ILE A 34 -17.69 1.51 6.94
N GLY A 35 -18.49 0.76 7.69
CA GLY A 35 -19.80 0.28 7.25
C GLY A 35 -20.73 1.43 6.88
N GLU A 36 -20.83 2.43 7.76
CA GLU A 36 -21.60 3.66 7.52
C GLU A 36 -21.12 4.40 6.26
N LYS A 37 -19.81 4.57 6.08
CA LYS A 37 -19.24 5.28 4.92
C LYS A 37 -19.45 4.56 3.60
N LEU A 38 -19.51 3.24 3.62
CA LEU A 38 -19.56 2.41 2.41
C LEU A 38 -20.94 1.82 2.13
N ASP A 39 -21.93 2.19 2.96
CA ASP A 39 -23.31 1.69 2.95
C ASP A 39 -23.38 0.15 3.00
N ILE A 40 -22.65 -0.45 3.95
CA ILE A 40 -22.61 -1.90 4.20
C ILE A 40 -22.58 -2.18 5.71
N SER A 41 -22.94 -3.40 6.10
CA SER A 41 -22.90 -3.79 7.51
C SER A 41 -21.46 -3.89 8.04
N GLU A 42 -21.27 -3.66 9.34
CA GLU A 42 -19.99 -3.91 10.04
C GLU A 42 -19.51 -5.37 9.82
N LEU A 43 -20.45 -6.32 9.76
CA LEU A 43 -20.16 -7.73 9.46
C LEU A 43 -19.59 -7.91 8.04
N THR A 44 -20.14 -7.20 7.05
CA THR A 44 -19.63 -7.19 5.68
C THR A 44 -18.21 -6.62 5.64
N VAL A 45 -17.93 -5.55 6.40
CA VAL A 45 -16.56 -5.01 6.55
C VAL A 45 -15.61 -6.07 7.12
N LYS A 46 -16.01 -6.76 8.20
CA LYS A 46 -15.21 -7.85 8.79
C LYS A 46 -14.91 -8.96 7.77
N THR A 47 -15.89 -9.32 6.94
CA THR A 47 -15.71 -10.30 5.85
C THR A 47 -14.69 -9.83 4.82
N HIS A 48 -14.77 -8.58 4.37
CA HIS A 48 -13.77 -8.02 3.45
C HIS A 48 -12.36 -8.00 4.08
N LEU A 49 -12.24 -7.64 5.35
CA LEU A 49 -10.95 -7.64 6.06
C LEU A 49 -10.36 -9.05 6.16
N ARG A 50 -11.17 -10.07 6.42
CA ARG A 50 -10.72 -11.47 6.39
C ARG A 50 -10.15 -11.85 5.03
N ASN A 51 -10.80 -11.43 3.94
CA ASN A 51 -10.32 -11.68 2.58
C ASN A 51 -9.02 -10.91 2.30
N VAL A 52 -8.92 -9.65 2.74
CA VAL A 52 -7.69 -8.85 2.66
C VAL A 52 -6.55 -9.56 3.38
N TYR A 53 -6.77 -10.04 4.60
CA TYR A 53 -5.76 -10.75 5.38
C TYR A 53 -5.29 -12.01 4.64
N SER A 54 -6.22 -12.80 4.12
CA SER A 54 -5.91 -14.00 3.35
C SER A 54 -5.11 -13.70 2.07
N LYS A 55 -5.49 -12.67 1.31
CA LYS A 55 -4.84 -12.33 0.03
C LYS A 55 -3.47 -11.71 0.19
N THR A 56 -3.31 -10.92 1.24
CA THR A 56 -2.07 -10.19 1.45
C THR A 56 -1.10 -10.98 2.32
N GLY A 57 -1.59 -11.91 3.14
CA GLY A 57 -0.80 -12.68 4.10
C GLY A 57 -0.50 -11.93 5.41
N VAL A 58 -1.21 -10.84 5.71
CA VAL A 58 -1.16 -10.26 7.07
C VAL A 58 -2.08 -11.04 8.01
N HIS A 59 -1.74 -11.04 9.29
CA HIS A 59 -2.52 -11.77 10.30
C HIS A 59 -3.51 -10.88 11.06
N ASP A 60 -3.32 -9.57 11.06
CA ASP A 60 -4.14 -8.64 11.84
C ASP A 60 -4.19 -7.21 11.25
N LYS A 61 -5.02 -6.36 11.86
CA LYS A 61 -5.22 -4.96 11.48
C LYS A 61 -3.93 -4.14 11.60
N ALA A 62 -3.14 -4.35 12.66
CA ALA A 62 -1.92 -3.57 12.88
C ALA A 62 -0.86 -3.89 11.82
N GLN A 63 -0.72 -5.15 11.43
CA GLN A 63 0.14 -5.56 10.32
C GLN A 63 -0.35 -5.00 8.99
N LEU A 64 -1.67 -4.99 8.74
CA LEU A 64 -2.24 -4.36 7.54
C LEU A 64 -1.85 -2.88 7.47
N VAL A 65 -2.07 -2.12 8.55
CA VAL A 65 -1.71 -0.70 8.64
C VAL A 65 -0.21 -0.50 8.47
N SER A 66 0.62 -1.29 9.16
CA SER A 66 2.07 -1.22 9.04
C SER A 66 2.54 -1.43 7.60
N ARG A 67 1.92 -2.39 6.88
CA ARG A 67 2.26 -2.65 5.49
C ARG A 67 1.83 -1.52 4.54
N ILE A 68 0.67 -0.91 4.76
CA ILE A 68 0.21 0.26 4.01
C ILE A 68 1.20 1.42 4.18
N LEU A 69 1.57 1.76 5.42
CA LEU A 69 2.49 2.86 5.70
C LEU A 69 3.89 2.63 5.11
N LYS A 70 4.39 1.39 5.15
CA LYS A 70 5.66 1.03 4.51
C LYS A 70 5.59 1.20 2.98
N SER A 71 4.46 0.89 2.37
CA SER A 71 4.29 1.03 0.91
C SER A 71 4.30 2.49 0.44
N GLU A 72 3.82 3.44 1.24
CA GLU A 72 3.95 4.88 0.93
C GLU A 72 5.40 5.36 1.02
N ALA A 73 6.15 4.90 2.02
CA ALA A 73 7.57 5.23 2.16
C ALA A 73 8.42 4.64 1.02
N ASP A 74 8.08 3.44 0.56
CA ASP A 74 8.76 2.78 -0.55
C ASP A 74 8.55 3.53 -1.89
N PHE A 75 7.41 4.21 -2.06
CA PHE A 75 7.14 5.02 -3.25
C PHE A 75 8.13 6.18 -3.39
N TRP A 76 8.41 6.91 -2.30
CA TRP A 76 9.41 7.99 -2.29
C TRP A 76 10.82 7.46 -2.54
N ASN A 77 11.19 6.33 -1.95
CA ASN A 77 12.52 5.74 -2.13
C ASN A 77 12.79 5.31 -3.58
N VAL A 78 11.80 4.72 -4.25
CA VAL A 78 11.95 4.26 -5.64
C VAL A 78 12.01 5.42 -6.63
N GLU A 79 11.14 6.42 -6.50
CA GLU A 79 11.14 7.58 -7.39
C GLU A 79 12.35 8.50 -7.15
N TYR A 80 12.78 8.67 -5.90
CA TYR A 80 14.02 9.39 -5.58
C TYR A 80 15.24 8.72 -6.22
N HIS A 81 15.38 7.39 -6.12
CA HIS A 81 16.49 6.68 -6.77
C HIS A 81 16.46 6.74 -8.31
N LYS A 82 15.28 6.84 -8.92
CA LYS A 82 15.15 7.06 -10.37
C LYS A 82 15.56 8.49 -10.75
N LEU A 83 15.14 9.49 -9.97
CA LEU A 83 15.51 10.88 -10.16
C LEU A 83 17.03 11.07 -10.01
N MET A 84 17.62 10.53 -8.94
CA MET A 84 19.06 10.66 -8.68
C MET A 84 19.92 9.94 -9.73
N ARG A 85 19.48 8.78 -10.25
CA ARG A 85 20.15 8.14 -11.40
C ARG A 85 20.12 9.01 -12.65
N ARG A 86 18.98 9.63 -12.96
CA ARG A 86 18.86 10.55 -14.11
C ARG A 86 19.74 11.79 -13.94
N LEU A 87 19.83 12.34 -12.73
CA LEU A 87 20.67 13.50 -12.43
C LEU A 87 22.16 13.19 -12.58
N HIS A 88 22.64 12.04 -12.10
CA HIS A 88 24.04 11.62 -12.31
C HIS A 88 24.36 11.39 -13.79
N GLN A 89 23.46 10.75 -14.54
CA GLN A 89 23.67 10.48 -15.97
C GLN A 89 23.74 11.78 -16.79
N ALA A 90 22.98 12.81 -16.39
CA ALA A 90 23.02 14.14 -17.02
C ALA A 90 24.29 14.96 -16.67
N GLN A 91 25.01 14.63 -15.61
CA GLN A 91 26.29 15.25 -15.27
C GLN A 91 27.46 14.61 -16.04
N ASP A 92 27.39 13.29 -16.29
CA ASP A 92 28.41 12.57 -17.06
C ASP A 92 28.42 12.99 -18.54
N ASP A 93 27.26 13.30 -19.12
CA ASP A 93 27.15 13.76 -20.52
C ASP A 93 27.67 15.19 -20.72
N LYS A 94 27.62 16.04 -19.68
CA LYS A 94 28.17 17.40 -19.74
C LYS A 94 29.70 17.46 -19.58
N ASN A 95 30.33 16.41 -19.04
CA ASN A 95 31.77 16.35 -18.83
C ASN A 95 32.51 15.60 -19.97
N LYS A 96 31.79 15.23 -21.03
CA LYS A 96 32.27 14.49 -22.21
C LYS A 96 32.27 15.30 -23.51
N THR A 97 32.00 16.60 -23.46
CA THR A 97 32.07 17.53 -24.61
C THR A 97 33.12 18.58 -24.35
#